data_AF-A0A2E0WAH9-F1
#
_entry.id   AF-A0A2E0WAH9-F1
#
_cell.length_a   1.000
_cell.length_b   1.000
_cell.length_c   1.000
_cell.angle_alpha   90.00
_cell.angle_beta   90.00
_cell.angle_gamma   90.00
#
_symmetry.space_group_name_H-M   'P 1'
#
loop_
_entity.id
_entity.type
_entity.pdbx_description
1 polymer ?
#
loop_
_entity_poly.entity_id
_entity_poly.type
_entity_poly.pdbx_seq_one_letter_code
_entity_poly.pdbx_strand_id
1 'polypeptide(L)'
;MPRCERRPASGPHLLHLGDNEGVIERIAKLLAKAERATTAAEAQAYFDKAQSLATAHSISLAKARLVTSEVRIAPINKRIVIGEPRRHANRHLINLMHAVATTNDLQMDIARNSTFCILFGFPSDIATAEMLWSKISTQMVRLGEDFLSSDTWRGDVRIVRQGRHTRRAPLTKQTARAQYYEAFIETVRGRLQLARDHEIHLQSEKDGPDGSAGTPSTDIALLEKAEAVADYYGEVSDARGSWRGDSRVQGMSAAAHKAGHRDGQRVQITSNGGLSGSRAKLGR
;
A
#
# COMPACT_ATOMS: atom_id res chain seq x y z
N MET A 1 14.02 -26.21 1.74
CA MET A 1 15.27 -26.91 2.10
C MET A 1 16.34 -25.85 2.40
N PRO A 2 17.15 -25.96 3.48
CA PRO A 2 17.95 -24.84 3.99
C PRO A 2 19.39 -24.74 3.44
N ARG A 3 19.85 -23.48 3.34
CA ARG A 3 21.18 -22.80 3.20
C ARG A 3 22.30 -23.34 2.29
N CYS A 4 22.90 -22.42 1.52
CA CYS A 4 24.35 -22.35 1.28
C CYS A 4 24.79 -20.90 0.99
N GLU A 5 25.65 -20.34 1.85
CA GLU A 5 26.41 -19.09 1.64
C GLU A 5 27.42 -19.27 0.49
N ARG A 6 27.49 -18.30 -0.44
CA ARG A 6 28.63 -18.16 -1.36
C ARG A 6 29.30 -16.81 -1.17
N ARG A 7 30.61 -16.87 -0.89
CA ARG A 7 31.58 -15.77 -0.93
C ARG A 7 31.52 -15.00 -2.26
N PRO A 8 31.75 -13.67 -2.26
CA PRO A 8 31.75 -12.88 -3.49
C PRO A 8 33.04 -13.09 -4.29
N ALA A 9 32.91 -13.07 -5.63
CA ALA A 9 34.01 -13.04 -6.59
C ALA A 9 34.45 -11.59 -6.88
N SER A 10 35.75 -11.39 -7.00
CA SER A 10 36.40 -10.10 -7.23
C SER A 10 36.53 -9.75 -8.74
N GLY A 11 36.14 -8.51 -9.09
CA GLY A 11 36.57 -7.73 -10.27
C GLY A 11 35.65 -7.77 -11.51
N PRO A 12 35.56 -6.71 -12.35
CA PRO A 12 36.52 -5.60 -12.54
C PRO A 12 35.94 -4.16 -12.50
N HIS A 13 36.85 -3.19 -12.34
CA HIS A 13 36.77 -1.73 -12.63
C HIS A 13 35.42 -0.99 -12.57
N LEU A 14 35.13 -0.39 -11.41
CA LEU A 14 34.12 0.65 -11.22
C LEU A 14 34.72 2.04 -11.47
N LEU A 15 34.25 2.72 -12.52
CA LEU A 15 34.49 4.15 -12.73
C LEU A 15 33.59 4.96 -11.76
N HIS A 16 34.23 5.64 -10.80
CA HIS A 16 33.88 6.95 -10.22
C HIS A 16 32.45 7.28 -9.73
N LEU A 17 31.57 6.33 -9.45
CA LEU A 17 30.24 6.61 -8.86
C LEU A 17 30.26 6.91 -7.33
N GLY A 18 31.41 6.77 -6.66
CA GLY A 18 31.53 6.98 -5.20
C GLY A 18 31.66 8.43 -4.74
N ASP A 19 32.08 9.33 -5.63
CA ASP A 19 32.39 10.72 -5.24
C ASP A 19 31.13 11.54 -4.99
N ASN A 20 30.05 11.27 -5.74
CA ASN A 20 28.79 12.00 -5.61
C ASN A 20 28.02 11.61 -4.34
N GLU A 21 28.09 10.35 -3.90
CA GLU A 21 27.41 9.89 -2.67
C GLU A 21 27.97 10.60 -1.42
N GLY A 22 29.30 10.65 -1.31
CA GLY A 22 29.98 11.37 -0.23
C GLY A 22 29.75 12.89 -0.26
N VAL A 23 29.46 13.46 -1.43
CA VAL A 23 29.08 14.87 -1.59
C VAL A 23 27.64 15.10 -1.14
N ILE A 24 26.69 14.23 -1.49
CA ILE A 24 25.29 14.32 -1.05
C ILE A 24 25.20 14.32 0.48
N GLU A 25 25.91 13.41 1.16
CA GLU A 25 25.96 13.39 2.62
C GLU A 25 26.49 14.68 3.24
N ARG A 26 27.48 15.32 2.60
CA ARG A 26 28.05 16.60 3.08
C ARG A 26 27.05 17.74 2.91
N ILE A 27 26.34 17.80 1.78
CA ILE A 27 25.26 18.77 1.57
C ILE A 27 24.18 18.58 2.63
N ALA A 28 23.78 17.33 2.88
CA ALA A 28 22.78 17.00 3.90
C ALA A 28 23.21 17.48 5.30
N LYS A 29 24.44 17.16 5.71
CA LYS A 29 25.00 17.63 7.00
C LYS A 29 25.03 19.16 7.11
N LEU A 30 25.27 19.89 6.02
CA LEU A 30 25.23 21.35 6.01
C LEU A 30 23.80 21.89 6.18
N LEU A 31 22.83 21.28 5.52
CA LEU A 31 21.42 21.66 5.67
C LEU A 31 20.90 21.37 7.09
N ALA A 32 21.27 20.24 7.70
CA ALA A 32 20.94 19.93 9.10
C ALA A 32 21.53 20.95 10.08
N LYS A 33 22.72 21.47 9.79
CA LYS A 33 23.35 22.53 10.59
C LYS A 33 22.65 23.86 10.41
N ALA A 34 22.19 24.18 9.19
CA ALA A 34 21.39 25.37 8.94
C ALA A 34 20.07 25.36 9.74
N GLU A 35 19.39 24.21 9.81
CA GLU A 35 18.14 24.05 10.58
C GLU A 35 18.33 24.13 12.10
N ARG A 36 19.49 23.72 12.62
CA ARG A 36 19.82 23.73 14.06
C ARG A 36 20.59 24.97 14.51
N ALA A 37 20.89 25.90 13.60
CA ALA A 37 21.67 27.09 13.92
C ALA A 37 20.92 28.00 14.91
N THR A 38 21.66 28.58 15.85
CA THR A 38 21.07 29.43 16.91
C THR A 38 20.86 30.87 16.44
N THR A 39 21.57 31.29 15.38
CA THR A 39 21.44 32.61 14.78
C THR A 39 21.13 32.55 13.28
N ALA A 40 20.38 33.54 12.79
CA ALA A 40 20.01 33.62 11.37
C ALA A 40 21.22 33.75 10.44
N ALA A 41 22.28 34.43 10.88
CA ALA A 41 23.51 34.59 10.11
C ALA A 41 24.26 33.25 9.93
N GLU A 42 24.31 32.42 10.97
CA GLU A 42 24.91 31.08 10.89
C GLU A 42 24.07 30.14 10.02
N ALA A 43 22.74 30.19 10.14
CA ALA A 43 21.84 29.42 9.30
C ALA A 43 22.08 29.71 7.81
N GLN A 44 22.18 31.01 7.46
CA GLN A 44 22.43 31.45 6.09
C GLN A 44 23.80 31.00 5.59
N ALA A 45 24.85 31.12 6.40
CA ALA A 45 26.20 30.70 6.01
C ALA A 45 26.29 29.19 5.72
N TYR A 46 25.60 28.36 6.50
CA TYR A 46 25.52 26.91 6.23
C TYR A 46 24.70 26.61 4.96
N PHE A 47 23.61 27.34 4.74
CA PHE A 47 22.77 27.19 3.56
C PHE A 47 23.53 27.58 2.27
N ASP A 48 24.20 28.73 2.27
CA ASP A 48 24.98 29.22 1.12
C ASP A 48 26.10 28.22 0.75
N LYS A 49 26.74 27.63 1.77
CA LYS A 49 27.75 26.59 1.56
C LYS A 49 27.17 25.31 0.98
N ALA A 50 25.98 24.90 1.43
CA ALA A 50 25.27 23.75 0.87
C ALA A 50 24.88 24.00 -0.59
N GLN A 51 24.39 25.20 -0.91
CA GLN A 51 24.00 25.60 -2.26
C GLN A 51 25.21 25.67 -3.22
N SER A 52 26.34 26.21 -2.75
CA SER A 52 27.59 26.24 -3.51
C SER A 52 28.08 24.83 -3.85
N LEU A 53 28.09 23.93 -2.86
CA LEU A 53 28.52 22.53 -3.05
C LEU A 53 27.55 21.77 -3.98
N ALA A 54 26.25 22.01 -3.85
CA ALA A 54 25.24 21.42 -4.73
C ALA A 54 25.41 21.87 -6.20
N THR A 55 25.69 23.16 -6.41
CA THR A 55 25.90 23.73 -7.74
C THR A 55 27.19 23.20 -8.39
N ALA A 56 28.27 23.06 -7.61
CA ALA A 56 29.55 22.56 -8.10
C ALA A 56 29.50 21.11 -8.59
N HIS A 57 28.57 20.31 -8.04
CA HIS A 57 28.43 18.89 -8.36
C HIS A 57 27.13 18.57 -9.13
N SER A 58 26.39 19.59 -9.59
CA SER A 58 25.09 19.44 -10.27
C SER A 58 24.07 18.58 -9.49
N ILE A 59 24.08 18.68 -8.15
CA ILE A 59 23.20 17.92 -7.26
C ILE A 59 21.99 18.77 -6.86
N SER A 60 20.79 18.17 -6.87
CA SER A 60 19.57 18.82 -6.39
C SER A 60 19.56 18.94 -4.86
N LEU A 61 19.35 20.14 -4.32
CA LEU A 61 19.17 20.38 -2.87
C LEU A 61 17.98 19.61 -2.29
N ALA A 62 16.94 19.34 -3.09
CA ALA A 62 15.81 18.50 -2.66
C ALA A 62 16.27 17.06 -2.36
N LYS A 63 17.16 16.51 -3.18
CA LYS A 63 17.74 15.16 -2.97
C LYS A 63 18.61 15.11 -1.71
N ALA A 64 19.40 16.16 -1.45
CA ALA A 64 20.21 16.24 -0.22
C ALA A 64 19.38 16.47 1.05
N ARG A 65 18.25 17.20 0.97
CA ARG A 65 17.31 17.34 2.09
C ARG A 65 16.73 15.99 2.50
N LEU A 66 16.41 15.11 1.55
CA LEU A 66 15.91 13.76 1.85
C LEU A 66 16.89 12.98 2.75
N VAL A 67 18.19 13.08 2.49
CA VAL A 67 19.27 12.48 3.31
C VAL A 67 19.39 13.14 4.69
N THR A 68 19.04 14.42 4.81
CA THR A 68 19.09 15.16 6.07
C THR A 68 17.90 14.83 6.99
N SER A 69 16.74 14.63 6.37
CA SER A 69 15.50 14.20 7.02
C SER A 69 15.50 12.72 7.39
N GLU A 70 16.63 12.01 7.28
CA GLU A 70 16.84 10.68 7.85
C GLU A 70 16.83 10.74 9.40
N VAL A 71 15.68 11.00 10.00
CA VAL A 71 15.14 9.91 10.81
C VAL A 71 14.94 8.80 9.79
N ARG A 72 15.80 7.79 9.75
CA ARG A 72 15.54 6.60 8.91
C ARG A 72 14.18 6.09 9.35
N ILE A 73 13.14 6.42 8.60
CA ILE A 73 11.78 6.00 8.91
C ILE A 73 11.81 4.50 8.64
N ALA A 74 12.03 3.70 9.67
CA ALA A 74 12.08 2.25 9.53
C ALA A 74 10.65 1.70 9.40
N PRO A 75 10.49 0.52 8.77
CA PRO A 75 9.25 -0.24 8.86
C PRO A 75 8.88 -0.49 10.33
N ILE A 76 7.58 -0.42 10.62
CA ILE A 76 7.00 -0.76 11.92
C ILE A 76 5.92 -1.81 11.73
N ASN A 77 5.53 -2.47 12.81
CA ASN A 77 4.34 -3.29 12.86
C ASN A 77 3.22 -2.61 13.68
N LYS A 78 1.99 -2.66 13.18
CA LYS A 78 0.82 -2.10 13.87
C LYS A 78 -0.34 -3.09 13.87
N ARG A 79 -0.87 -3.37 15.06
CA ARG A 79 -2.07 -4.17 15.24
C ARG A 79 -3.32 -3.36 14.94
N ILE A 80 -4.15 -3.84 14.01
CA ILE A 80 -5.47 -3.27 13.69
C ILE A 80 -6.56 -4.23 14.16
N VAL A 81 -7.46 -3.73 15.01
CA VAL A 81 -8.62 -4.49 15.48
C VAL A 81 -9.72 -4.42 14.43
N ILE A 82 -10.25 -5.59 14.05
CA ILE A 82 -11.29 -5.72 13.03
C ILE A 82 -12.68 -5.80 13.66
N GLY A 83 -12.81 -6.57 14.74
CA GLY A 83 -14.07 -6.75 15.42
C GLY A 83 -14.08 -7.91 16.41
N GLU A 84 -15.22 -8.08 17.06
CA GLU A 84 -15.40 -9.07 18.10
C GLU A 84 -15.30 -10.52 17.58
N PRO A 85 -14.88 -11.49 18.41
CA PRO A 85 -14.87 -12.90 18.06
C PRO A 85 -16.24 -13.39 17.57
N ARG A 86 -16.23 -14.38 16.66
CA ARG A 86 -17.42 -15.08 16.12
C ARG A 86 -18.38 -14.21 15.29
N ARG A 87 -17.93 -13.04 14.81
CA ARG A 87 -18.69 -12.24 13.85
C ARG A 87 -18.38 -12.69 12.42
N HIS A 88 -19.43 -13.06 11.66
CA HIS A 88 -19.29 -13.51 10.27
C HIS A 88 -18.71 -12.43 9.34
N ALA A 89 -18.90 -11.14 9.66
CA ALA A 89 -18.37 -10.02 8.88
C ALA A 89 -16.84 -9.90 8.95
N ASN A 90 -16.21 -10.39 10.02
CA ASN A 90 -14.77 -10.22 10.27
C ASN A 90 -13.90 -10.73 9.12
N ARG A 91 -14.26 -11.88 8.54
CA ARG A 91 -13.51 -12.43 7.39
C ARG A 91 -13.55 -11.48 6.19
N HIS A 92 -14.71 -10.93 5.87
CA HIS A 92 -14.85 -10.00 4.75
C HIS A 92 -14.12 -8.68 5.01
N LEU A 93 -14.12 -8.19 6.25
CA LEU A 93 -13.36 -7.02 6.65
C LEU A 93 -11.84 -7.25 6.58
N ILE A 94 -11.36 -8.44 6.95
CA ILE A 94 -9.97 -8.87 6.73
C ILE A 94 -9.64 -8.95 5.25
N ASN A 95 -10.52 -9.50 4.40
CA ASN A 95 -10.29 -9.56 2.95
C ASN A 95 -10.16 -8.15 2.34
N LEU A 96 -10.98 -7.20 2.80
CA LEU A 96 -10.88 -5.81 2.40
C LEU A 96 -9.56 -5.19 2.89
N MET A 97 -9.18 -5.42 4.15
CA MET A 97 -7.88 -4.94 4.67
C MET A 97 -6.72 -5.52 3.86
N HIS A 98 -6.76 -6.81 3.55
CA HIS A 98 -5.76 -7.44 2.69
C HIS A 98 -5.69 -6.77 1.31
N ALA A 99 -6.83 -6.47 0.68
CA ALA A 99 -6.85 -5.73 -0.59
C ALA A 99 -6.14 -4.38 -0.48
N VAL A 100 -6.50 -3.58 0.54
CA VAL A 100 -5.91 -2.26 0.77
C VAL A 100 -4.41 -2.38 1.09
N ALA A 101 -4.02 -3.29 1.99
CA ALA A 101 -2.64 -3.53 2.39
C ALA A 101 -1.75 -3.89 1.19
N THR A 102 -2.18 -4.85 0.36
CA THR A 102 -1.41 -5.26 -0.83
C THR A 102 -1.22 -4.13 -1.83
N THR A 103 -2.17 -3.20 -1.95
CA THR A 103 -2.02 -2.05 -2.85
C THR A 103 -1.16 -0.94 -2.25
N ASN A 104 -0.82 -0.99 -0.97
CA ASN A 104 0.03 -0.01 -0.29
C ASN A 104 1.39 -0.60 0.13
N ASP A 105 1.84 -1.68 -0.53
CA ASP A 105 3.08 -2.44 -0.23
C ASP A 105 3.25 -2.89 1.22
N LEU A 106 2.13 -3.13 1.91
CA LEU A 106 2.16 -3.62 3.27
C LEU A 106 2.17 -5.14 3.28
N GLN A 107 2.95 -5.72 4.20
CA GLN A 107 2.80 -7.11 4.60
C GLN A 107 1.79 -7.20 5.75
N MET A 108 1.15 -8.36 5.92
CA MET A 108 0.09 -8.51 6.93
C MET A 108 -0.01 -9.91 7.52
N ASP A 109 -0.03 -9.98 8.84
CA ASP A 109 -0.42 -11.16 9.60
C ASP A 109 -1.89 -11.10 10.00
N ILE A 110 -2.57 -12.24 9.97
CA ILE A 110 -4.00 -12.33 10.25
C ILE A 110 -4.23 -13.25 11.45
N ALA A 111 -5.03 -12.79 12.41
CA ALA A 111 -5.47 -13.62 13.52
C ALA A 111 -6.30 -14.82 13.03
N ARG A 112 -6.10 -16.00 13.64
CA ARG A 112 -6.83 -17.23 13.29
C ARG A 112 -8.35 -17.08 13.27
N ASN A 113 -8.90 -16.21 14.11
CA ASN A 113 -10.33 -15.93 14.25
C ASN A 113 -10.78 -14.64 13.52
N SER A 114 -9.90 -14.05 12.71
CA SER A 114 -10.13 -12.81 11.94
C SER A 114 -10.52 -11.58 12.79
N THR A 115 -10.22 -11.57 14.09
CA THR A 115 -10.58 -10.44 14.98
C THR A 115 -9.63 -9.26 14.91
N PHE A 116 -8.41 -9.49 14.43
CA PHE A 116 -7.40 -8.46 14.20
C PHE A 116 -6.45 -8.90 13.09
N CYS A 117 -5.69 -7.95 12.56
CA CYS A 117 -4.50 -8.18 11.76
C CYS A 117 -3.34 -7.34 12.29
N ILE A 118 -2.13 -7.66 11.87
CA ILE A 118 -0.92 -6.88 12.13
C ILE A 118 -0.38 -6.47 10.78
N LEU A 119 -0.31 -5.17 10.52
CA LEU A 119 0.28 -4.60 9.32
C LEU A 119 1.76 -4.33 9.55
N PHE A 120 2.58 -4.57 8.54
CA PHE A 120 4.02 -4.30 8.55
C PHE A 120 4.35 -3.40 7.35
N GLY A 121 5.03 -2.29 7.61
CA GLY A 121 5.39 -1.32 6.58
C GLY A 121 5.78 0.02 7.17
N PHE A 122 5.96 1.02 6.30
CA PHE A 122 6.31 2.36 6.77
C PHE A 122 5.10 3.02 7.47
N PRO A 123 5.32 3.82 8.53
CA PRO A 123 4.24 4.42 9.31
C PRO A 123 3.20 5.18 8.49
N SER A 124 3.62 5.90 7.44
CA SER A 124 2.75 6.65 6.54
C SER A 124 1.80 5.75 5.74
N ASP A 125 2.28 4.60 5.28
CA ASP A 125 1.51 3.67 4.46
C ASP A 125 0.49 2.93 5.33
N ILE A 126 0.91 2.52 6.53
CA ILE A 126 0.01 1.92 7.53
C ILE A 126 -1.13 2.89 7.87
N ALA A 127 -0.82 4.16 8.12
CA ALA A 127 -1.83 5.17 8.41
C ALA A 127 -2.80 5.38 7.24
N THR A 128 -2.28 5.38 6.01
CA THR A 128 -3.09 5.51 4.79
C THR A 128 -4.00 4.30 4.60
N ALA A 129 -3.46 3.09 4.73
CA ALA A 129 -4.22 1.84 4.62
C ALA A 129 -5.32 1.74 5.68
N GLU A 130 -5.03 2.09 6.93
CA GLU A 130 -6.01 2.10 8.02
C GLU A 130 -7.16 3.09 7.76
N MET A 131 -6.84 4.30 7.29
CA MET A 131 -7.83 5.31 6.93
C MET A 131 -8.73 4.85 5.78
N LEU A 132 -8.12 4.35 4.69
CA LEU A 132 -8.84 3.82 3.53
C LEU A 132 -9.75 2.66 3.93
N TRP A 133 -9.22 1.69 4.66
CA TRP A 133 -9.97 0.54 5.14
C TRP A 133 -11.15 0.96 6.03
N SER A 134 -10.95 1.88 6.98
CA SER A 134 -12.01 2.36 7.89
C SER A 134 -13.18 3.01 7.11
N LYS A 135 -12.85 3.85 6.12
CA LYS A 135 -13.86 4.50 5.27
C LYS A 135 -14.60 3.51 4.37
N ILE A 136 -13.87 2.60 3.72
CA ILE A 136 -14.46 1.67 2.75
C ILE A 136 -15.24 0.57 3.47
N SER A 137 -14.77 0.05 4.60
CA SER A 137 -15.46 -0.99 5.38
C SER A 137 -16.83 -0.51 5.86
N THR A 138 -16.91 0.71 6.38
CA THR A 138 -18.17 1.31 6.83
C THR A 138 -19.18 1.42 5.68
N GLN A 139 -18.73 1.88 4.50
CA GLN A 139 -19.58 1.96 3.31
C GLN A 139 -19.99 0.58 2.80
N MET A 140 -19.06 -0.37 2.75
CA MET A 140 -19.30 -1.74 2.31
C MET A 140 -20.38 -2.43 3.16
N VAL A 141 -20.27 -2.33 4.49
CA VAL A 141 -21.24 -2.94 5.41
C VAL A 141 -22.62 -2.34 5.22
N ARG A 142 -22.73 -1.01 5.16
CA ARG A 142 -24.01 -0.31 4.93
C ARG A 142 -24.65 -0.75 3.61
N LEU A 143 -23.93 -0.61 2.50
CA LEU A 143 -24.44 -0.95 1.16
C LEU A 143 -24.79 -2.44 1.05
N GLY A 144 -24.01 -3.31 1.70
CA GLY A 144 -24.31 -4.74 1.76
C GLY A 144 -25.58 -5.07 2.52
N GLU A 145 -25.84 -4.42 3.66
CA GLU A 145 -27.11 -4.61 4.38
C GLU A 145 -28.30 -4.05 3.58
N ASP A 146 -28.15 -2.90 2.91
CA ASP A 146 -29.16 -2.35 2.00
C ASP A 146 -29.49 -3.36 0.87
N PHE A 147 -28.47 -3.92 0.21
CA PHE A 147 -28.65 -4.98 -0.79
C PHE A 147 -29.38 -6.20 -0.22
N LEU A 148 -28.96 -6.69 0.94
CA LEU A 148 -29.56 -7.88 1.56
C LEU A 148 -31.01 -7.67 2.00
N SER A 149 -31.38 -6.42 2.34
CA SER A 149 -32.74 -6.03 2.68
C SER A 149 -33.68 -5.96 1.47
N SER A 150 -33.13 -5.72 0.28
CA SER A 150 -33.93 -5.62 -0.96
C SER A 150 -34.50 -6.96 -1.46
N ASP A 151 -34.06 -8.08 -0.89
CA ASP A 151 -34.49 -9.45 -1.23
C ASP A 151 -34.36 -9.87 -2.71
N THR A 152 -33.71 -9.05 -3.53
CA THR A 152 -33.39 -9.31 -4.95
C THR A 152 -32.56 -10.58 -5.17
N TRP A 153 -31.86 -11.05 -4.14
CA TRP A 153 -31.05 -12.26 -4.14
C TRP A 153 -31.85 -13.55 -3.98
N ARG A 154 -33.12 -13.50 -3.56
CA ARG A 154 -33.92 -14.70 -3.23
C ARG A 154 -34.23 -15.59 -4.43
N GLY A 155 -34.20 -15.04 -5.64
CA GLY A 155 -34.39 -15.79 -6.89
C GLY A 155 -33.15 -16.59 -7.32
N ASP A 156 -31.99 -16.31 -6.73
CA ASP A 156 -30.74 -16.96 -7.09
C ASP A 156 -30.58 -18.32 -6.40
N VAL A 157 -29.72 -19.16 -6.97
CA VAL A 157 -29.45 -20.52 -6.48
C VAL A 157 -27.96 -20.73 -6.23
N ARG A 158 -27.66 -21.55 -5.24
CA ARG A 158 -26.30 -22.04 -4.94
C ARG A 158 -26.15 -23.50 -5.32
N ILE A 159 -24.91 -23.90 -5.58
CA ILE A 159 -24.55 -25.30 -5.78
C ILE A 159 -24.16 -25.88 -4.43
N VAL A 160 -24.72 -27.04 -4.08
CA VAL A 160 -24.42 -27.74 -2.82
C VAL A 160 -23.93 -29.13 -3.14
N ARG A 161 -22.85 -29.57 -2.50
CA ARG A 161 -22.41 -30.97 -2.57
C ARG A 161 -23.31 -31.86 -1.72
N GLN A 162 -23.73 -32.96 -2.31
CA GLN A 162 -24.50 -34.03 -1.67
C GLN A 162 -23.81 -35.37 -1.99
N GLY A 163 -22.92 -35.80 -1.11
CA GLY A 163 -22.03 -36.93 -1.37
C GLY A 163 -21.13 -36.67 -2.58
N ARG A 164 -21.20 -37.55 -3.58
CA ARG A 164 -20.47 -37.42 -4.86
C ARG A 164 -21.16 -36.51 -5.89
N HIS A 165 -22.40 -36.07 -5.63
CA HIS A 165 -23.21 -35.30 -6.56
C HIS A 165 -23.32 -33.83 -6.13
N THR A 166 -23.70 -32.97 -7.07
CA THR A 166 -24.04 -31.57 -6.80
C THR A 166 -25.52 -31.32 -7.08
N ARG A 167 -26.16 -30.50 -6.25
CA ARG A 167 -27.56 -30.10 -6.40
C ARG A 167 -27.70 -28.58 -6.34
N ARG A 168 -28.66 -28.03 -7.09
CA ARG A 168 -29.09 -26.63 -6.99
C ARG A 168 -30.02 -26.46 -5.80
N ALA A 169 -29.73 -25.50 -4.93
CA ALA A 169 -30.56 -25.13 -3.79
C ALA A 169 -30.78 -23.62 -3.78
N PRO A 170 -31.86 -23.11 -3.15
CA PRO A 170 -32.04 -21.68 -2.94
C PRO A 170 -30.82 -21.05 -2.27
N LEU A 171 -30.46 -19.86 -2.73
CA LEU A 171 -29.40 -19.07 -2.10
C LEU A 171 -29.78 -18.76 -0.65
N THR A 172 -28.80 -18.75 0.24
CA THR A 172 -29.02 -18.29 1.62
C THR A 172 -28.63 -16.82 1.74
N LYS A 173 -29.20 -16.09 2.70
CA LYS A 173 -28.81 -14.71 3.00
C LYS A 173 -27.30 -14.60 3.27
N GLN A 174 -26.72 -15.60 3.93
CA GLN A 174 -25.28 -15.66 4.21
C GLN A 174 -24.45 -15.81 2.91
N THR A 175 -24.89 -16.66 1.98
CA THR A 175 -24.21 -16.81 0.68
C THR A 175 -24.34 -15.54 -0.17
N ALA A 176 -25.52 -14.92 -0.20
CA ALA A 176 -25.72 -13.64 -0.89
C ALA A 176 -24.78 -12.55 -0.35
N ARG A 177 -24.64 -12.46 0.98
CA ARG A 177 -23.73 -11.52 1.64
C ARG A 177 -22.27 -11.77 1.22
N ALA A 178 -21.83 -13.03 1.27
CA ALA A 178 -20.47 -13.39 0.93
C ALA A 178 -20.11 -12.99 -0.50
N GLN A 179 -21.00 -13.27 -1.45
CA GLN A 179 -20.77 -12.97 -2.87
C GLN A 179 -20.87 -11.48 -3.20
N TYR A 180 -21.75 -10.76 -2.51
CA TYR A 180 -21.78 -9.30 -2.58
C TYR A 180 -20.44 -8.71 -2.12
N TYR A 181 -19.94 -9.10 -0.93
CA TYR A 181 -18.68 -8.59 -0.42
C TYR A 181 -17.47 -9.03 -1.26
N GLU A 182 -17.45 -10.25 -1.80
CA GLU A 182 -16.40 -10.69 -2.71
C GLU A 182 -16.32 -9.79 -3.95
N ALA A 183 -17.45 -9.57 -4.64
CA ALA A 183 -17.49 -8.71 -5.83
C ALA A 183 -17.15 -7.25 -5.52
N PHE A 184 -17.61 -6.73 -4.38
CA PHE A 184 -17.29 -5.39 -3.92
C PHE A 184 -15.79 -5.23 -3.68
N ILE A 185 -15.19 -6.13 -2.90
CA ILE A 185 -13.76 -6.08 -2.55
C ILE A 185 -12.89 -6.24 -3.78
N GLU A 186 -13.22 -7.16 -4.69
CA GLU A 186 -12.47 -7.35 -5.93
C GLU A 186 -12.50 -6.09 -6.81
N THR A 187 -13.66 -5.44 -6.90
CA THR A 187 -13.80 -4.19 -7.65
C THR A 187 -12.97 -3.07 -7.02
N VAL A 188 -13.02 -2.93 -5.69
CA VAL A 188 -12.20 -1.94 -4.97
C VAL A 188 -10.72 -2.21 -5.13
N ARG A 189 -10.28 -3.48 -5.04
CA ARG A 189 -8.90 -3.89 -5.27
C ARG A 189 -8.42 -3.42 -6.64
N GLY A 190 -9.17 -3.76 -7.70
CA GLY A 190 -8.82 -3.36 -9.06
C GLY A 190 -8.75 -1.85 -9.23
N ARG A 191 -9.67 -1.09 -8.61
CA ARG A 191 -9.64 0.38 -8.65
C ARG A 191 -8.44 0.98 -7.93
N LEU A 192 -8.06 0.43 -6.77
CA LEU A 192 -6.87 0.88 -6.04
C LEU A 192 -5.60 0.58 -6.83
N GLN A 193 -5.50 -0.61 -7.45
CA GLN A 193 -4.35 -0.97 -8.30
C GLN A 193 -4.23 -0.05 -9.50
N LEU A 194 -5.34 0.20 -10.21
CA LEU A 194 -5.34 1.14 -11.34
C LEU A 194 -4.94 2.55 -10.93
N ALA A 195 -5.40 3.04 -9.78
CA ALA A 195 -5.02 4.36 -9.28
C ALA A 195 -3.52 4.44 -8.99
N ARG A 196 -2.97 3.40 -8.38
CA ARG A 196 -1.54 3.29 -8.09
C ARG A 196 -0.68 3.20 -9.36
N ASP A 197 -1.05 2.34 -10.30
CA ASP A 197 -0.32 2.18 -11.56
C ASP A 197 -0.28 3.49 -12.35
N HIS A 198 -1.38 4.24 -12.32
CA HIS A 198 -1.46 5.57 -12.92
C HIS A 198 -0.56 6.59 -12.21
N GLU A 199 -0.48 6.58 -10.87
CA GLU A 199 0.43 7.45 -10.11
C GLU A 199 1.90 7.14 -10.40
N ILE A 200 2.27 5.85 -10.47
CA ILE A 200 3.62 5.40 -10.83
C ILE A 200 3.95 5.91 -12.24
N HIS A 201 3.08 5.67 -13.22
CA HIS A 201 3.28 6.14 -14.60
C HIS A 201 3.49 7.65 -14.69
N LEU A 202 2.63 8.45 -14.04
CA LEU A 202 2.77 9.91 -14.03
C LEU A 202 4.08 10.39 -13.39
N GLN A 203 4.61 9.63 -12.43
CA GLN A 203 5.87 9.97 -11.79
C GLN A 203 7.06 9.57 -12.67
N SER A 204 7.03 8.41 -13.31
CA SER A 204 8.05 7.98 -14.26
C SER A 204 8.18 8.95 -15.45
N GLU A 205 7.07 9.52 -15.94
CA GLU A 205 7.11 10.54 -17.00
C GLU A 205 7.78 11.85 -16.56
N LYS A 206 7.66 12.23 -15.27
CA LYS A 206 8.29 13.45 -14.73
C LYS A 206 9.79 13.27 -14.51
N ASP A 207 10.25 12.06 -14.26
CA ASP A 207 11.67 11.76 -14.01
C ASP A 207 12.53 11.88 -15.30
N GLY A 208 11.90 11.91 -16.50
CA GLY A 208 12.52 12.28 -17.78
C GLY A 208 13.50 11.25 -18.39
N PRO A 209 13.72 11.27 -19.72
CA PRO A 209 14.63 10.34 -20.42
C PRO A 209 16.13 10.68 -20.28
N ASP A 210 16.50 11.82 -19.66
CA ASP A 210 17.90 12.23 -19.45
C ASP A 210 18.59 11.51 -18.28
N GLY A 211 17.88 10.60 -17.59
CA GLY A 211 18.47 9.61 -16.69
C GLY A 211 18.96 8.40 -17.50
N SER A 212 20.28 8.33 -17.73
CA SER A 212 21.00 7.26 -18.45
C SER A 212 20.35 5.87 -18.35
N ALA A 213 19.84 5.34 -19.47
CA ALA A 213 19.62 3.91 -19.79
C ALA A 213 19.48 2.90 -18.62
N GLY A 214 18.68 3.23 -17.62
CA GLY A 214 18.55 2.49 -16.37
C GLY A 214 17.16 2.64 -15.79
N THR A 215 16.74 1.68 -14.98
CA THR A 215 15.45 1.63 -14.28
C THR A 215 15.11 3.00 -13.67
N PRO A 216 13.90 3.56 -13.86
CA PRO A 216 13.58 4.91 -13.39
C PRO A 216 13.75 5.01 -11.87
N SER A 217 14.22 6.17 -11.40
CA SER A 217 14.63 6.38 -9.99
C SER A 217 13.53 6.07 -8.97
N THR A 218 12.27 6.15 -9.39
CA THR A 218 11.08 5.87 -8.58
C THR A 218 10.83 4.38 -8.40
N ASP A 219 11.07 3.57 -9.43
CA ASP A 219 10.97 2.11 -9.35
C ASP A 219 12.02 1.54 -8.39
N ILE A 220 13.23 2.12 -8.39
CA ILE A 220 14.30 1.75 -7.45
C ILE A 220 13.87 2.05 -6.02
N ALA A 221 13.36 3.25 -5.75
CA ALA A 221 12.92 3.64 -4.41
C ALA A 221 11.75 2.77 -3.90
N LEU A 222 10.80 2.40 -4.76
CA LEU A 222 9.70 1.49 -4.42
C LEU A 222 10.21 0.08 -4.12
N LEU A 223 11.22 -0.39 -4.86
CA LEU A 223 11.83 -1.69 -4.64
C LEU A 223 12.59 -1.74 -3.31
N GLU A 224 13.43 -0.74 -3.02
CA GLU A 224 14.16 -0.62 -1.75
C GLU A 224 13.19 -0.60 -0.55
N LYS A 225 12.07 0.13 -0.70
CA LYS A 225 11.01 0.16 0.30
C LYS A 225 10.40 -1.22 0.52
N ALA A 226 10.06 -1.92 -0.56
CA ALA A 226 9.47 -3.25 -0.49
C ALA A 226 10.43 -4.27 0.13
N GLU A 227 11.73 -4.19 -0.18
CA GLU A 227 12.78 -5.02 0.42
C GLU A 227 12.90 -4.76 1.92
N ALA A 228 12.98 -3.49 2.35
CA ALA A 228 13.04 -3.14 3.76
C ALA A 228 11.83 -3.67 4.54
N VAL A 229 10.62 -3.62 3.97
CA VAL A 229 9.42 -4.19 4.58
C VAL A 229 9.49 -5.71 4.65
N ALA A 230 9.98 -6.37 3.60
CA ALA A 230 10.10 -7.83 3.54
C ALA A 230 11.11 -8.35 4.59
N ASP A 231 12.26 -7.69 4.72
CA ASP A 231 13.27 -8.02 5.72
C ASP A 231 12.71 -7.87 7.13
N TYR A 232 12.14 -6.69 7.43
CA TYR A 232 11.52 -6.44 8.73
C TYR A 232 10.39 -7.43 9.06
N TYR A 233 9.55 -7.77 8.07
CA TYR A 233 8.51 -8.77 8.24
C TYR A 233 9.09 -10.16 8.53
N GLY A 234 10.15 -10.56 7.82
CA GLY A 234 10.83 -11.83 8.04
C GLY A 234 11.48 -11.96 9.41
N GLU A 235 11.94 -10.84 9.99
CA GLU A 235 12.52 -10.79 11.33
C GLU A 235 11.48 -10.78 12.45
N VAL A 236 10.35 -10.07 12.27
CA VAL A 236 9.42 -9.74 13.36
C VAL A 236 8.14 -10.59 13.34
N SER A 237 7.75 -11.17 12.20
CA SER A 237 6.50 -11.95 12.12
C SER A 237 6.59 -13.26 12.89
N ASP A 238 5.59 -13.49 13.75
CA ASP A 238 5.36 -14.75 14.47
C ASP A 238 4.35 -15.67 13.76
N ALA A 239 3.93 -15.33 12.53
CA ALA A 239 2.88 -16.07 11.85
C ALA A 239 3.30 -17.50 11.49
N ARG A 240 2.40 -18.44 11.80
CA ARG A 240 2.58 -19.86 11.47
C ARG A 240 1.60 -20.25 10.37
N GLY A 241 2.10 -20.22 9.13
CA GLY A 241 1.38 -20.68 7.93
C GLY A 241 0.88 -19.55 7.03
N SER A 242 0.25 -19.92 5.92
CA SER A 242 -0.32 -18.97 4.96
C SER A 242 -1.83 -18.85 5.11
N TRP A 243 -2.32 -17.62 5.10
CA TRP A 243 -3.74 -17.36 5.06
C TRP A 243 -4.26 -17.55 3.63
N ARG A 244 -5.23 -18.46 3.45
CA ARG A 244 -5.70 -18.90 2.11
C ARG A 244 -6.84 -18.08 1.51
N GLY A 245 -7.13 -16.89 2.04
CA GLY A 245 -8.28 -16.10 1.58
C GLY A 245 -9.62 -16.75 1.89
N ASP A 246 -10.70 -16.13 1.39
CA ASP A 246 -12.01 -16.80 1.37
C ASP A 246 -12.02 -17.84 0.26
N SER A 247 -12.40 -19.07 0.60
CA SER A 247 -12.69 -20.07 -0.40
C SER A 247 -13.95 -19.61 -1.14
N ARG A 248 -13.82 -19.27 -2.43
CA ARG A 248 -14.94 -18.90 -3.31
C ARG A 248 -16.16 -19.76 -2.98
N VAL A 249 -17.23 -19.14 -2.51
CA VAL A 249 -18.45 -19.89 -2.22
C VAL A 249 -18.93 -20.46 -3.56
N GLN A 250 -18.91 -21.78 -3.70
CA GLN A 250 -19.31 -22.42 -4.96
C GLN A 250 -20.81 -22.20 -5.21
N GLY A 251 -21.09 -21.28 -6.13
CA GLY A 251 -22.42 -20.82 -6.52
C GLY A 251 -22.29 -19.38 -7.01
N MET A 252 -23.03 -18.97 -8.04
CA MET A 252 -22.95 -17.62 -8.57
C MET A 252 -24.34 -16.99 -8.46
N SER A 253 -24.51 -16.08 -7.51
CA SER A 253 -25.62 -15.14 -7.45
C SER A 253 -25.27 -13.99 -8.36
N ALA A 254 -25.88 -13.97 -9.55
CA ALA A 254 -25.69 -12.88 -10.49
C ALA A 254 -26.14 -11.55 -9.86
N ALA A 255 -27.21 -11.56 -9.05
CA ALA A 255 -27.70 -10.37 -8.37
C ALA A 255 -26.70 -9.83 -7.35
N ALA A 256 -26.18 -10.68 -6.46
CA ALA A 256 -25.21 -10.27 -5.45
C ALA A 256 -23.90 -9.78 -6.06
N HIS A 257 -23.37 -10.51 -7.04
CA HIS A 257 -22.14 -10.12 -7.71
C HIS A 257 -22.31 -8.79 -8.48
N LYS A 258 -23.41 -8.62 -9.22
CA LYS A 258 -23.69 -7.37 -9.95
C LYS A 258 -23.87 -6.19 -8.98
N ALA A 259 -24.53 -6.40 -7.84
CA ALA A 259 -24.69 -5.37 -6.83
C ALA A 259 -23.35 -4.99 -6.20
N GLY A 260 -22.59 -5.97 -5.72
CA GLY A 260 -21.27 -5.75 -5.12
C GLY A 260 -20.32 -5.04 -6.08
N HIS A 261 -20.29 -5.45 -7.36
CA HIS A 261 -19.50 -4.78 -8.39
C HIS A 261 -19.93 -3.32 -8.60
N ARG A 262 -21.23 -3.07 -8.81
CA ARG A 262 -21.77 -1.72 -9.02
C ARG A 262 -21.44 -0.80 -7.85
N ASP A 263 -21.62 -1.28 -6.64
CA ASP A 263 -21.45 -0.48 -5.44
C ASP A 263 -19.95 -0.29 -5.15
N GLY A 264 -19.12 -1.30 -5.46
CA GLY A 264 -17.66 -1.22 -5.45
C GLY A 264 -17.09 -0.26 -6.51
N GLN A 265 -17.78 -0.01 -7.63
CA GLN A 265 -17.40 1.04 -8.59
C GLN A 265 -17.71 2.45 -8.06
N ARG A 266 -18.76 2.58 -7.26
CA ARG A 266 -19.27 3.89 -6.80
C ARG A 266 -18.71 4.32 -5.45
N VAL A 267 -18.19 3.38 -4.65
CA VAL A 267 -17.63 3.69 -3.33
C VAL A 267 -16.50 4.71 -3.46
N GLN A 268 -16.47 5.67 -2.54
CA GLN A 268 -15.40 6.67 -2.49
C GLN A 268 -14.14 6.01 -1.93
N ILE A 269 -13.10 5.94 -2.76
CA ILE A 269 -11.78 5.39 -2.40
C ILE A 269 -10.72 6.48 -2.22
N THR A 270 -11.03 7.73 -2.56
CA THR A 270 -10.10 8.85 -2.38
C THR A 270 -10.31 9.49 -1.01
N SER A 271 -9.22 9.64 -0.28
CA SER A 271 -9.15 10.60 0.83
C SER A 271 -9.28 11.99 0.23
N ASN A 272 -10.41 12.65 0.43
CA ASN A 272 -10.50 14.09 0.20
C ASN A 272 -9.51 14.76 1.18
N GLY A 273 -8.31 15.05 0.68
CA GLY A 273 -7.14 15.49 1.41
C GLY A 273 -6.01 15.61 0.40
N GLY A 274 -5.93 16.79 -0.23
CA GLY A 274 -5.08 17.03 -1.38
C GLY A 274 -3.65 16.57 -1.16
N LEU A 275 -3.14 15.84 -2.15
CA LEU A 275 -1.73 15.92 -2.50
C LEU A 275 -1.46 17.39 -2.84
N SER A 276 -0.85 18.08 -1.88
CA SER A 276 -0.24 19.40 -2.07
C SER A 276 0.61 19.39 -3.34
N GLY A 277 0.16 20.12 -4.36
CA GLY A 277 0.81 20.17 -5.66
C GLY A 277 -0.01 20.97 -6.68
N SER A 278 -0.13 22.28 -6.44
CA SER A 278 -0.38 23.34 -7.43
C SER A 278 -1.49 23.14 -8.48
N ARG A 279 -2.67 23.70 -8.21
CA ARG A 279 -3.47 24.34 -9.27
C ARG A 279 -4.29 25.52 -8.75
N ALA A 280 -3.60 26.62 -8.50
CA ALA A 280 -4.18 27.95 -8.68
C ALA A 280 -3.68 28.49 -10.01
N LYS A 281 -4.56 28.51 -11.03
CA LYS A 281 -4.51 29.52 -12.08
C LYS A 281 -5.91 30.07 -12.26
N LEU A 282 -6.09 31.23 -11.65
CA LEU A 282 -7.13 32.21 -11.96
C LEU A 282 -6.97 32.69 -13.42
N GLY A 283 -8.11 32.91 -14.07
CA GLY A 283 -8.33 34.05 -14.95
C GLY A 283 -7.80 33.98 -16.38
N ARG A 284 -8.73 33.94 -17.33
CA ARG A 284 -8.81 35.00 -18.33
C ARG A 284 -10.21 35.59 -18.27
#